data_AF-M5IEY3-F1
#
_entry.id   AF-M5IEY3-F1
#
_cell.length_a   1.000
_cell.length_b   1.000
_cell.length_c   1.000
_cell.angle_alpha   90.00
_cell.angle_beta   90.00
_cell.angle_gamma   90.00
#
_symmetry.space_group_name_H-M   'P 1'
#
loop_
_entity.id
_entity.type
_entity.pdbx_description
1 polymer ?
#
loop_
_entity_poly.entity_id
_entity_poly.type
_entity_poly.pdbx_seq_one_letter_code
_entity_poly.pdbx_strand_id
1 'polypeptide(L)'
;MEMIEKLLQRARQSLYNQEEISRQLCQTAMNEARQITSNKEIPEAMLLDLAMFRLKLHLKTAEIADWEVALAKEAIRLAQSLKSEDGKLGVCAHGQRTSEFDDPGEKIWLKFGE
;
A
#
# COMPACT_ATOMS: atom_id res chain seq x y z
N MET A 1 -10.84 -17.48 5.98
CA MET A 1 -11.07 -16.16 6.60
C MET A 1 -10.87 -15.11 5.52
N GLU A 2 -11.86 -14.24 5.31
CA GLU A 2 -11.80 -13.15 4.32
C GLU A 2 -10.66 -12.17 4.65
N MET A 3 -10.01 -11.59 3.64
CA MET A 3 -8.84 -10.70 3.82
C MET A 3 -9.09 -9.52 4.76
N ILE A 4 -10.30 -8.97 4.71
CA ILE A 4 -10.72 -7.86 5.58
C ILE A 4 -10.79 -8.32 7.03
N GLU A 5 -11.25 -9.55 7.29
CA GLU A 5 -11.31 -10.12 8.65
C GLU A 5 -9.91 -10.38 9.21
N LYS A 6 -8.97 -10.83 8.37
CA LYS A 6 -7.55 -10.94 8.76
C LYS A 6 -6.96 -9.59 9.15
N LEU A 7 -7.23 -8.54 8.36
CA LEU A 7 -6.77 -7.18 8.67
C LEU A 7 -7.41 -6.66 9.96
N LEU A 8 -8.73 -6.85 10.12
CA LEU A 8 -9.49 -6.41 11.30
C LEU A 8 -8.96 -7.07 12.57
N GLN A 9 -8.74 -8.39 12.55
CA GLN A 9 -8.18 -9.13 13.66
C GLN A 9 -6.78 -8.63 14.02
N ARG A 10 -5.90 -8.49 13.03
CA ARG A 10 -4.52 -8.02 13.23
C ARG A 10 -4.50 -6.60 13.79
N ALA A 11 -5.38 -5.72 13.29
CA ALA A 11 -5.45 -4.33 13.72
C ALA A 11 -5.90 -4.23 15.18
N ARG A 12 -6.94 -4.97 15.57
CA ARG A 12 -7.41 -5.02 16.96
C ARG A 12 -6.38 -5.58 17.93
N GLN A 13 -5.55 -6.52 17.49
CA GLN A 13 -4.47 -7.07 18.32
C GLN A 13 -3.27 -6.12 18.45
N SER A 14 -3.00 -5.32 17.42
CA SER A 14 -1.75 -4.54 17.32
C SER A 14 -1.91 -3.07 17.71
N LEU A 15 -3.13 -2.54 17.70
CA LEU A 15 -3.41 -1.12 17.93
C LEU A 15 -4.15 -0.91 19.25
N TYR A 16 -3.78 0.17 19.95
CA TYR A 16 -4.35 0.52 21.26
C TYR A 16 -5.77 1.11 21.14
N ASN A 17 -6.11 1.75 20.01
CA ASN A 17 -7.40 2.40 19.76
C ASN A 17 -8.41 1.45 19.08
N GLN A 18 -8.66 0.29 19.67
CA GLN A 18 -9.48 -0.77 19.06
C GLN A 18 -10.90 -0.31 18.66
N GLU A 19 -11.48 0.65 19.40
CA GLU A 19 -12.83 1.17 19.15
C GLU A 19 -12.94 1.98 17.85
N GLU A 20 -11.84 2.57 17.38
CA GLU A 20 -11.79 3.32 16.12
C GLU A 20 -11.64 2.39 14.90
N ILE A 21 -11.29 1.12 15.13
CA ILE A 21 -11.08 0.12 14.10
C ILE A 21 -12.43 -0.47 13.67
N SER A 22 -13.00 0.14 12.63
CA SER A 22 -14.21 -0.36 11.98
C SER A 22 -13.89 -1.25 10.78
N ARG A 23 -14.80 -2.19 10.48
CA ARG A 23 -14.73 -3.04 9.29
C ARG A 23 -14.68 -2.20 8.00
N GLN A 24 -15.43 -1.09 7.97
CA GLN A 24 -15.45 -0.16 6.84
C GLN A 24 -14.08 0.50 6.63
N LEU A 25 -13.39 0.86 7.71
CA LEU A 25 -12.04 1.45 7.60
C LEU A 25 -11.03 0.43 7.10
N CYS A 26 -11.09 -0.82 7.59
CA CYS A 26 -10.29 -1.92 7.08
C CYS A 26 -10.56 -2.18 5.58
N GLN A 27 -11.81 -2.08 5.14
CA GLN A 27 -12.17 -2.20 3.72
C GLN A 27 -11.51 -1.11 2.88
N THR A 28 -11.62 0.15 3.32
CA THR A 28 -10.99 1.29 2.63
C THR A 28 -9.48 1.10 2.51
N ALA A 29 -8.82 0.76 3.62
CA ALA A 29 -7.37 0.55 3.64
C ALA A 29 -6.93 -0.62 2.74
N MET A 30 -7.70 -1.71 2.70
CA MET A 30 -7.43 -2.86 1.83
C MET A 30 -7.63 -2.50 0.34
N ASN A 31 -8.67 -1.74 0.02
CA ASN A 31 -8.92 -1.30 -1.35
C ASN A 31 -7.80 -0.36 -1.84
N GLU A 32 -7.35 0.57 -0.99
CA GLU A 32 -6.21 1.43 -1.30
C GLU A 32 -4.93 0.62 -1.50
N ALA A 33 -4.66 -0.35 -0.63
CA ALA A 33 -3.49 -1.23 -0.78
C ALA A 33 -3.51 -1.97 -2.13
N ARG A 34 -4.67 -2.49 -2.53
CA ARG A 34 -4.84 -3.12 -3.85
C ARG A 34 -4.67 -2.13 -5.00
N GLN A 35 -5.21 -0.92 -4.89
CA GLN A 35 -5.05 0.11 -5.93
C GLN A 35 -3.58 0.51 -6.09
N ILE A 36 -2.85 0.70 -4.98
CA ILE A 36 -1.42 1.02 -4.98
C ILE A 36 -0.62 -0.09 -5.68
N THR A 37 -0.99 -1.35 -5.46
CA THR A 37 -0.35 -2.49 -6.13
C THR A 37 -0.92 -2.76 -7.53
N SER A 38 -1.76 -1.87 -8.06
CA SER A 38 -2.44 -2.00 -9.36
C SER A 38 -3.26 -3.29 -9.50
N ASN A 39 -3.87 -3.74 -8.40
CA ASN A 39 -4.62 -4.99 -8.24
C ASN A 39 -3.83 -6.25 -8.61
N LYS A 40 -2.50 -6.17 -8.64
CA LYS A 40 -1.64 -7.32 -8.91
C LYS A 40 -1.72 -8.32 -7.78
N GLU A 41 -1.56 -9.59 -8.15
CA GLU A 41 -1.55 -10.71 -7.22
C GLU A 41 -0.18 -10.79 -6.52
N ILE A 42 -0.01 -9.98 -5.48
CA ILE A 42 1.16 -10.02 -4.59
C ILE A 42 0.89 -10.98 -3.41
N PRO A 43 1.93 -11.49 -2.73
CA PRO A 43 1.79 -12.31 -1.54
C PRO A 43 0.87 -11.66 -0.51
N GLU A 44 -0.04 -12.48 0.03
CA GLU A 44 -1.09 -12.03 0.96
C GLU A 44 -0.54 -11.25 2.16
N ALA A 45 0.58 -11.73 2.72
CA ALA A 45 1.23 -11.10 3.86
C ALA A 45 1.67 -9.65 3.57
N MET A 46 2.25 -9.40 2.39
CA MET A 46 2.68 -8.06 1.99
C MET A 46 1.49 -7.14 1.72
N LEU A 47 0.42 -7.66 1.14
CA LEU A 47 -0.82 -6.89 0.96
C LEU A 47 -1.44 -6.51 2.30
N LEU A 48 -1.42 -7.42 3.29
CA LEU A 48 -1.87 -7.15 4.65
C LEU A 48 -0.99 -6.11 5.36
N ASP A 49 0.34 -6.17 5.20
CA ASP A 49 1.25 -5.19 5.77
C ASP A 49 1.00 -3.79 5.19
N LEU A 50 0.85 -3.70 3.86
CA LEU A 50 0.52 -2.45 3.19
C LEU A 50 -0.86 -1.91 3.62
N ALA A 51 -1.86 -2.79 3.72
CA ALA A 51 -3.19 -2.39 4.19
C ALA A 51 -3.18 -1.95 5.66
N MET A 52 -2.36 -2.57 6.52
CA MET A 52 -2.17 -2.13 7.91
C MET A 52 -1.55 -0.74 7.97
N PHE A 53 -0.53 -0.50 7.15
CA PHE A 53 0.08 0.83 7.03
C PHE A 53 -0.93 1.89 6.58
N ARG A 54 -1.75 1.60 5.58
CA ARG A 54 -2.85 2.48 5.13
C ARG A 54 -3.88 2.73 6.23
N LEU A 55 -4.25 1.69 6.97
CA LEU A 55 -5.18 1.80 8.10
C LEU A 55 -4.64 2.73 9.19
N LYS A 56 -3.36 2.60 9.55
CA LYS A 56 -2.70 3.48 10.52
C LYS A 56 -2.72 4.95 10.09
N LEU A 57 -2.49 5.23 8.81
CA LEU A 57 -2.60 6.59 8.26
C LEU A 57 -4.02 7.17 8.40
N HIS A 58 -5.05 6.36 8.17
CA HIS A 58 -6.44 6.79 8.33
C HIS A 58 -6.82 7.09 9.78
N LEU A 59 -6.31 6.29 10.71
CA LEU A 59 -6.55 6.48 12.13
C LEU A 59 -5.85 7.73 12.68
N LYS A 60 -4.82 8.26 11.99
CA LYS A 60 -4.06 9.46 12.38
C LYS A 60 -3.47 9.42 13.80
N THR A 61 -3.41 8.24 14.40
CA THR A 61 -3.16 8.06 15.84
C THR A 61 -1.99 7.13 16.13
N ALA A 62 -1.49 6.40 15.13
CA ALA A 62 -0.38 5.48 15.32
C ALA A 62 0.92 6.13 14.83
N GLU A 63 1.91 6.23 15.72
CA GLU A 63 3.30 6.37 15.29
C GLU A 63 3.60 5.23 14.32
N ILE A 64 4.03 5.59 13.12
CA ILE A 64 4.43 4.64 12.09
C ILE A 64 5.92 4.39 12.31
N ALA A 65 6.26 3.15 12.64
CA ALA A 65 7.65 2.79 12.83
C ALA A 65 8.38 2.64 11.49
N ASP A 66 9.68 2.90 11.47
CA ASP A 66 10.50 2.84 10.24
C ASP A 66 10.44 1.49 9.52
N TRP A 67 10.33 0.39 10.29
CA TRP A 67 10.20 -0.96 9.74
C TRP A 67 8.87 -1.15 9.00
N GLU A 68 7.79 -0.47 9.40
CA GLU A 68 6.51 -0.52 8.69
C GLU A 68 6.58 0.21 7.35
N VAL A 69 7.29 1.34 7.33
CA VAL A 69 7.59 2.06 6.09
C VAL A 69 8.40 1.17 5.14
N ALA A 70 9.40 0.44 5.66
CA ALA A 70 10.20 -0.48 4.87
C ALA A 70 9.34 -1.62 4.28
N LEU A 71 8.46 -2.23 5.07
CA LEU A 71 7.53 -3.26 4.59
C LEU A 71 6.59 -2.75 3.50
N ALA A 72 6.03 -1.55 3.69
CA ALA A 72 5.16 -0.93 2.69
C ALA A 72 5.91 -0.67 1.37
N LYS A 73 7.16 -0.16 1.44
CA LYS A 73 8.01 0.05 0.27
C LYS A 73 8.33 -1.28 -0.44
N GLU A 74 8.60 -2.33 0.31
CA GLU A 74 8.91 -3.65 -0.24
C GLU A 74 7.70 -4.28 -0.94
N ALA A 75 6.50 -4.14 -0.37
CA ALA A 75 5.25 -4.57 -1.01
C ALA A 75 5.03 -3.85 -2.35
N ILE A 76 5.30 -2.55 -2.40
CA ILE A 76 5.23 -1.74 -3.63
C ILE A 76 6.29 -2.20 -4.63
N ARG A 77 7.54 -2.41 -4.19
CA ARG A 77 8.64 -2.89 -5.05
C ARG A 77 8.32 -4.25 -5.66
N LEU A 78 7.78 -5.17 -4.87
CA LEU A 78 7.36 -6.47 -5.37
C LEU A 78 6.22 -6.32 -6.38
N ALA A 79 5.20 -5.53 -6.05
CA ALA A 79 4.12 -5.24 -6.99
C ALA A 79 4.67 -4.70 -8.31
N GLN A 80 5.65 -3.80 -8.29
CA GLN A 80 6.31 -3.27 -9.49
C GLN A 80 7.02 -4.37 -10.31
N SER A 81 7.70 -5.30 -9.64
CA SER A 81 8.42 -6.40 -10.30
C SER A 81 7.51 -7.45 -10.97
N LEU A 82 6.23 -7.51 -10.57
CA LEU A 82 5.26 -8.44 -11.14
C LEU A 82 4.69 -7.91 -12.46
N LYS A 83 4.50 -8.83 -13.41
CA LYS A 83 3.79 -8.56 -14.67
C LYS A 83 2.28 -8.60 -14.42
N SER A 84 1.54 -7.72 -15.10
CA SER A 84 0.08 -7.82 -15.19
C SER A 84 -0.31 -9.08 -15.97
N GLU A 85 -1.57 -9.53 -15.89
CA GLU A 85 -2.10 -10.66 -16.69
C GLU A 85 -1.83 -10.48 -18.20
N ASP A 86 -1.75 -9.24 -18.69
CA ASP A 86 -1.42 -8.89 -20.08
C ASP A 86 0.09 -8.96 -20.42
N GLY A 87 0.94 -9.50 -19.54
CA GLY A 87 2.39 -9.62 -19.75
C GLY A 87 3.17 -8.30 -19.67
N LYS A 88 2.50 -7.18 -19.38
CA LYS A 88 3.12 -5.85 -19.22
C LYS A 88 3.73 -5.70 -17.83
N LEU A 89 4.97 -5.21 -17.75
CA LEU A 89 5.55 -4.72 -16.50
C LEU A 89 4.68 -3.54 -16.02
N GLY A 90 4.22 -3.59 -14.77
CA GLY A 90 3.34 -2.52 -14.29
C GLY A 90 4.13 -1.26 -14.00
N VAL A 91 3.69 -0.17 -14.57
CA VAL A 91 4.23 1.17 -14.33
C VAL A 91 3.61 1.67 -13.03
N CYS A 92 4.36 1.66 -11.93
CA CYS A 92 3.98 2.49 -10.79
C CYS A 92 4.39 3.93 -11.11
N ALA A 93 3.43 4.75 -11.52
CA ALA A 93 3.61 6.18 -11.50
C ALA A 93 3.69 6.61 -10.01
N HIS A 94 4.91 6.81 -9.51
CA HIS A 94 5.11 7.52 -8.25
C HIS A 94 4.80 9.01 -8.49
N GLY A 95 4.02 9.62 -7.59
CA GLY A 95 3.77 11.07 -7.61
C GLY A 95 2.77 11.55 -8.66
N GLN A 96 1.47 11.27 -8.46
CA GLN A 96 0.41 12.11 -9.04
C GLN A 96 -0.23 12.98 -7.95
N ARG A 97 0.56 13.89 -7.39
CA ARG A 97 0.09 15.28 -7.34
C ARG A 97 0.80 15.94 -8.49
N THR A 98 0.06 16.50 -9.44
CA THR A 98 0.59 17.57 -10.28
C THR A 98 0.54 18.81 -9.41
N SER A 99 1.61 19.08 -8.66
CA SER A 99 1.80 20.37 -8.03
C SER A 99 2.40 21.32 -9.06
N GLU A 100 1.95 22.57 -9.07
CA GLU A 100 2.60 23.64 -9.84
C GLU A 100 4.03 23.95 -9.35
N PHE A 101 4.42 23.36 -8.22
CA PHE A 101 5.75 23.44 -7.63
C PHE A 101 6.67 22.27 -7.97
N ASP A 102 6.19 21.27 -8.72
CA ASP A 102 7.03 20.13 -9.10
C ASP A 102 7.96 20.54 -10.25
N ASP A 103 9.27 20.51 -10.01
CA ASP A 103 10.28 20.83 -11.01
C ASP A 103 10.20 19.84 -12.19
N PRO A 104 9.90 20.30 -13.42
CA PRO A 104 9.84 19.41 -14.58
C PRO A 104 11.17 18.71 -14.89
N GLY A 105 12.29 19.19 -14.34
CA GLY A 105 13.63 18.63 -14.51
C GLY A 105 13.95 17.38 -13.67
N GLU A 106 13.22 17.12 -12.58
CA GLU A 106 13.44 15.97 -11.67
C GLU A 106 12.52 14.78 -11.96
N LYS A 107 11.84 14.76 -13.10
CA LYS A 107 11.09 13.59 -13.55
C LYS A 107 12.08 12.51 -14.00
N ILE A 108 12.56 11.71 -13.03
CA ILE A 108 13.39 10.54 -13.32
C ILE A 108 12.48 9.47 -13.92
N TRP A 109 12.44 9.42 -15.25
CA TRP A 109 11.84 8.32 -15.98
C TRP A 109 12.77 7.11 -15.91
N LEU A 110 12.59 6.28 -14.90
CA LEU A 110 13.31 5.01 -14.81
C LEU A 110 12.76 4.05 -15.89
N LYS A 111 13.40 4.06 -17.06
CA LYS A 111 13.30 3.00 -18.06
C LYS A 111 14.23 1.86 -17.66
N PHE A 112 13.70 0.67 -17.47
CA PHE A 112 14.51 -0.55 -17.37
C PHE A 112 13.96 -1.62 -18.31
N GLY A 113 14.80 -1.99 -19.29
CA GLY A 113 14.54 -2.96 -20.36
C GLY A 113 14.89 -2.38 -21.74
N GLU A 114 15.68 -3.13 -22.53
CA GLU A 114 15.79 -2.94 -23.99
C GLU A 114 14.51 -3.43 -24.70
#